data_AF-A0A6I5CAP0-F1
#
_entry.id   AF-A0A6I5CAP0-F1
#
_cell.length_a   1.000
_cell.length_b   1.000
_cell.length_c   1.000
_cell.angle_alpha   90.00
_cell.angle_beta   90.00
_cell.angle_gamma   90.00
#
_symmetry.space_group_name_H-M   'P 1'
#
loop_
_entity.id
_entity.type
_entity.pdbx_description
1 polymer ?
#
loop_
_entity_poly.entity_id
_entity_poly.type
_entity_poly.pdbx_seq_one_letter_code
_entity_poly.pdbx_strand_id
1 'polypeptide(L)'
;MAAPEDLHRIEYRISQYAARISPEIDMNIVFQVTPESAEAVDVAAEAAMRALIASLEARYPGVPVGTERVYESRRIDIDWSTRPPDTETPVDETP
;
A
#
# COMPACT_ATOMS: atom_id res chain seq x y z
N MET A 1 -24.48 -21.83 2.92
CA MET A 1 -23.04 -21.60 2.68
C MET A 1 -22.91 -20.14 2.28
N ALA A 2 -22.27 -19.31 3.11
CA ALA A 2 -21.97 -17.93 2.72
C ALA A 2 -20.87 -17.97 1.66
N ALA A 3 -21.01 -17.19 0.58
CA ALA A 3 -19.95 -17.06 -0.41
C ALA A 3 -18.71 -16.46 0.26
N PRO A 4 -17.49 -16.89 -0.09
CA PRO A 4 -16.29 -16.22 0.38
C PRO A 4 -16.37 -14.75 -0.03
N GLU A 5 -16.26 -13.85 0.93
CA GLU A 5 -16.27 -12.42 0.65
C GLU A 5 -15.02 -12.11 -0.21
N ASP A 6 -15.14 -11.24 -1.20
CA ASP A 6 -13.97 -10.77 -1.95
C ASP A 6 -13.31 -9.65 -1.11
N LEU A 7 -12.00 -9.73 -0.83
CA LEU A 7 -11.27 -8.63 -0.16
C LEU A 7 -10.50 -7.83 -1.19
N HIS A 8 -10.63 -6.51 -1.07
CA HIS A 8 -9.93 -5.54 -1.89
C HIS A 8 -8.88 -4.83 -1.04
N ARG A 9 -7.70 -4.62 -1.62
CA ARG A 9 -6.60 -3.88 -1.02
C ARG A 9 -6.30 -2.67 -1.88
N ILE A 10 -6.26 -1.51 -1.25
CA ILE A 10 -5.85 -0.25 -1.87
C ILE A 10 -4.62 0.24 -1.13
N GLU A 11 -3.53 0.46 -1.85
CA GLU A 11 -2.27 0.92 -1.28
C GLU A 11 -1.87 2.24 -1.94
N TYR A 12 -1.47 3.19 -1.10
CA TYR A 12 -0.96 4.47 -1.53
C TYR A 12 0.40 4.71 -0.90
N ARG A 13 1.38 5.01 -1.74
CA ARG A 13 2.72 5.39 -1.31
C ARG A 13 3.00 6.83 -1.69
N ILE A 14 3.48 7.61 -0.73
CA ILE A 14 4.01 8.94 -0.93
C ILE A 14 5.47 8.94 -0.50
N SER A 15 6.34 9.43 -1.39
CA SER A 15 7.76 9.60 -1.10
C SER A 15 8.21 11.03 -1.41
N GLN A 16 9.04 11.62 -0.56
CA GLN A 16 9.65 12.92 -0.83
C GLN A 16 11.10 12.90 -0.32
N TYR A 17 12.05 13.01 -1.27
CA TYR A 17 13.47 12.99 -0.98
C TYR A 17 14.11 14.34 -1.25
N ALA A 18 14.63 14.98 -0.20
CA ALA A 18 15.47 16.16 -0.32
C ALA A 18 16.90 15.80 0.11
N ALA A 19 17.85 15.82 -0.84
CA ALA A 19 19.27 15.58 -0.56
C ALA A 19 19.88 16.51 0.52
N ARG A 20 19.17 17.59 0.88
CA ARG A 20 19.59 18.60 1.88
C ARG A 20 18.75 18.59 3.16
N ILE A 21 17.65 17.85 3.21
CA ILE A 21 16.72 17.86 4.35
C ILE A 21 16.39 16.40 4.68
N SER A 22 17.11 15.85 5.65
CA SER A 22 16.64 14.66 6.36
C SER A 22 15.55 15.15 7.32
N PRO A 23 14.30 14.65 7.24
CA PRO A 23 13.96 13.28 6.87
C PRO A 23 13.46 13.09 5.44
N GLU A 24 13.83 11.95 4.86
CA GLU A 24 13.09 11.33 3.77
C GLU A 24 11.69 10.99 4.27
N ILE A 25 10.67 11.56 3.65
CA ILE A 25 9.28 11.21 3.95
C ILE A 25 8.94 10.03 3.05
N ASP A 26 8.82 8.83 3.63
CA ASP A 26 8.24 7.66 2.98
C ASP A 26 7.00 7.26 3.80
N MET A 27 5.84 7.33 3.17
CA MET A 27 4.56 7.03 3.78
C MET A 27 3.85 5.99 2.92
N ASN A 28 3.51 4.86 3.53
CA ASN A 28 2.68 3.83 2.93
C ASN A 28 1.38 3.70 3.72
N ILE A 29 0.24 3.82 3.03
CA ILE A 29 -1.09 3.69 3.61
C ILE A 29 -1.83 2.57 2.86
N VAL A 30 -2.26 1.57 3.62
CA VAL A 30 -2.94 0.39 3.09
C VAL A 30 -4.35 0.32 3.66
N PHE A 31 -5.34 0.21 2.78
CA PHE A 31 -6.74 -0.02 3.10
C PHE A 31 -7.11 -1.44 2.71
N GLN A 32 -7.74 -2.16 3.64
CA GLN A 32 -8.39 -3.44 3.38
C GLN A 32 -9.90 -3.21 3.46
N VAL A 33 -10.58 -3.46 2.36
CA VAL A 33 -11.97 -3.06 2.15
C VAL A 33 -12.76 -4.17 1.48
N THR A 34 -14.06 -4.17 1.71
CA THR A 34 -14.99 -5.02 0.99
C THR A 34 -15.26 -4.43 -0.40
N PRO A 35 -15.75 -5.22 -1.37
CA PRO A 35 -15.98 -4.75 -2.74
C PRO A 35 -16.98 -3.60 -2.76
N GLU A 36 -18.01 -3.63 -1.90
CA GLU A 36 -19.03 -2.60 -1.83
C GLU A 36 -18.51 -1.26 -1.28
N SER A 37 -17.42 -1.28 -0.50
CA SER A 37 -16.83 -0.07 0.09
C SER A 37 -15.58 0.41 -0.64
N ALA A 38 -15.03 -0.40 -1.56
CA ALA A 38 -13.76 -0.14 -2.22
C ALA A 38 -13.72 1.21 -2.94
N GLU A 39 -14.74 1.53 -3.73
CA GLU A 39 -14.80 2.81 -4.47
C GLU A 39 -14.87 4.02 -3.52
N ALA A 40 -15.72 3.95 -2.50
CA ALA A 40 -15.88 5.06 -1.55
C ALA A 40 -14.60 5.32 -0.77
N VAL A 41 -13.90 4.26 -0.35
CA VAL A 41 -12.62 4.37 0.36
C VAL A 41 -11.52 4.88 -0.55
N ASP A 42 -11.46 4.42 -1.79
CA ASP A 42 -10.48 4.88 -2.80
C ASP A 42 -10.61 6.38 -3.06
N VAL A 43 -11.84 6.87 -3.26
CA VAL A 43 -12.10 8.31 -3.46
C VAL A 43 -11.71 9.14 -2.24
N ALA A 44 -12.05 8.67 -1.04
CA ALA A 44 -11.69 9.36 0.20
C ALA A 44 -10.17 9.38 0.42
N ALA A 45 -9.50 8.26 0.16
CA ALA A 45 -8.06 8.15 0.25
C ALA A 45 -7.37 9.07 -0.76
N GLU A 46 -7.82 9.09 -2.02
CA GLU A 46 -7.27 9.99 -3.04
C GLU A 46 -7.39 11.47 -2.63
N ALA A 47 -8.55 11.88 -2.10
CA ALA A 47 -8.75 13.24 -1.61
C ALA A 47 -7.79 13.59 -0.46
N ALA A 48 -7.59 12.67 0.48
CA ALA A 48 -6.64 12.84 1.57
C ALA A 48 -5.19 12.92 1.07
N MET A 49 -4.80 12.06 0.12
CA MET A 49 -3.46 12.07 -0.48
C MET A 49 -3.18 13.38 -1.20
N ARG A 50 -4.15 13.91 -1.97
CA ARG A 50 -4.02 15.21 -2.64
C ARG A 50 -3.76 16.35 -1.65
N ALA A 51 -4.48 16.37 -0.52
CA ALA A 51 -4.27 17.38 0.52
C ALA A 51 -2.89 17.26 1.18
N LEU A 52 -2.42 16.03 1.39
CA LEU A 52 -1.10 15.77 1.94
C LEU A 52 0.02 16.19 0.98
N ILE A 53 -0.09 15.86 -0.31
CA ILE A 53 0.87 16.27 -1.34
C ILE A 53 0.98 17.79 -1.39
N ALA A 54 -0.15 18.51 -1.45
CA ALA A 54 -0.16 19.96 -1.46
C ALA A 54 0.53 20.56 -0.21
N SER A 55 0.35 19.92 0.95
CA SER A 55 1.02 20.33 2.19
C SER A 55 2.54 20.11 2.13
N LEU A 56 2.98 18.99 1.54
CA LEU A 56 4.41 18.68 1.35
C LEU A 56 5.09 19.62 0.35
N GLU A 57 4.42 19.94 -0.76
CA GLU A 57 4.91 20.88 -1.77
C GLU A 57 5.02 22.31 -1.21
N ALA A 58 4.05 22.74 -0.41
CA ALA A 58 4.08 24.04 0.26
C ALA A 58 5.18 24.10 1.33
N ARG A 59 5.41 23.00 2.06
CA ARG A 59 6.42 22.94 3.12
C ARG A 59 7.84 22.87 2.56
N TYR A 60 8.04 22.16 1.46
CA TYR A 60 9.33 21.89 0.83
C TYR A 60 9.32 22.24 -0.66
N PRO A 61 9.30 23.53 -1.00
CA PRO A 61 9.24 23.98 -2.39
C PRO A 61 10.47 23.50 -3.18
N GLY A 62 10.23 22.94 -4.35
CA GLY A 62 11.29 22.43 -5.24
C GLY A 62 11.78 21.01 -4.93
N VAL A 63 11.21 20.35 -3.93
CA VAL A 63 11.46 18.93 -3.65
C VAL A 63 10.33 18.10 -4.25
N PRO A 64 10.59 17.22 -5.25
CA PRO A 64 9.54 16.45 -5.90
C PRO A 64 8.89 15.45 -4.94
N VAL A 65 7.57 15.34 -5.03
CA VAL A 65 6.77 14.33 -4.30
C VAL A 65 6.45 13.19 -5.27
N GLY A 66 6.95 11.99 -4.97
CA GLY A 66 6.57 10.75 -5.63
C GLY A 66 5.27 10.21 -5.05
N THR A 67 4.39 9.73 -5.93
CA THR A 67 3.10 9.15 -5.55
C THR A 67 2.86 7.87 -6.33
N GLU A 68 2.48 6.81 -5.65
CA GLU A 68 2.11 5.54 -6.24
C GLU A 68 0.78 5.06 -5.64
N ARG A 69 -0.08 4.48 -6.49
CA ARG A 69 -1.33 3.85 -6.07
C ARG A 69 -1.39 2.44 -6.66
N VAL A 70 -1.63 1.45 -5.81
CA VAL A 70 -1.80 0.05 -6.17
C VAL A 70 -3.16 -0.43 -5.71
N TYR A 71 -3.85 -1.16 -6.57
CA TYR A 71 -5.14 -1.79 -6.27
C TYR A 71 -5.04 -3.29 -6.53
N GLU A 72 -5.37 -4.10 -5.54
CA GLU A 72 -5.42 -5.56 -5.65
C GLU A 72 -6.78 -6.08 -5.16
N SER A 73 -7.31 -7.11 -5.82
CA SER A 73 -8.52 -7.83 -5.38
C SER A 73 -8.19 -9.32 -5.25
N ARG A 74 -8.53 -9.96 -4.13
CA ARG A 74 -8.35 -11.40 -3.93
C ARG A 74 -9.59 -12.01 -3.25
N ARG A 75 -9.95 -13.22 -3.69
CA ARG A 75 -10.93 -14.08 -2.99
C ARG A 75 -10.34 -14.52 -1.65
N ILE A 76 -11.10 -14.42 -0.56
CA ILE A 76 -10.68 -14.77 0.82
C ILE A 76 -10.40 -16.28 0.92
N ASP A 77 -9.21 -16.70 0.52
CA ASP A 77 -8.60 -17.97 0.94
C ASP A 77 -7.10 -17.78 1.23
N ILE A 78 -6.58 -16.55 1.19
CA ILE A 78 -5.17 -16.25 1.41
C ILE A 78 -5.03 -15.19 2.50
N ASP A 79 -4.48 -15.63 3.63
CA ASP A 79 -4.03 -14.77 4.73
C ASP A 79 -2.94 -13.81 4.24
N TRP A 80 -3.25 -12.51 4.24
CA TRP A 80 -2.31 -11.44 3.86
C TRP A 80 -1.17 -11.24 4.88
N SER A 81 -1.22 -11.94 6.02
CA SER A 81 -0.20 -11.93 7.07
C SER A 81 0.94 -12.93 6.84
N THR A 82 0.97 -13.65 5.71
CA THR A 82 2.05 -14.58 5.44
C THR A 82 3.33 -13.84 5.07
N ARG A 83 4.29 -13.88 6.01
CA ARG A 83 5.74 -13.73 5.80
C ARG A 83 6.14 -14.22 4.39
N PRO A 84 7.19 -13.64 3.77
CA PRO A 84 7.81 -14.27 2.60
C PRO A 84 8.03 -15.75 2.93
N PRO A 85 7.71 -16.68 2.02
CA PRO A 85 7.90 -18.10 2.30
C PRO A 85 9.34 -18.28 2.73
N ASP A 86 9.55 -18.66 3.99
CA ASP A 86 10.84 -19.14 4.46
C ASP A 86 11.24 -20.20 3.44
N THR A 87 12.31 -19.90 2.69
CA THR A 87 12.82 -20.76 1.64
C THR A 87 13.24 -22.04 2.34
N GLU A 88 12.34 -23.02 2.39
CA GLU A 88 12.61 -24.32 2.99
C GLU A 88 13.76 -24.92 2.17
N THR A 89 14.93 -24.94 2.78
CA THR A 89 16.15 -25.46 2.14
C THR A 89 15.90 -26.95 1.91
N PRO A 90 16.01 -27.48 0.68
CA PRO A 90 15.74 -28.89 0.46
C PRO A 90 16.75 -29.71 1.27
N VAL A 91 16.24 -30.52 2.22
CA VAL A 91 17.04 -31.55 2.87
C VAL A 91 17.25 -32.68 1.86
N ASP A 92 18.53 -32.91 1.55
CA ASP A 92 19.02 -33.97 0.69
C ASP A 92 18.74 -35.33 1.36
N GLU A 93 17.81 -36.11 0.81
CA GLU A 93 17.69 -37.53 1.16
C GLU A 93 18.41 -38.34 0.08
N THR A 94 19.71 -38.55 0.30
CA THR A 94 20.49 -39.55 -0.45
C THR A 94 20.20 -40.96 0.11
N PRO A 95 19.80 -41.95 -0.71
CA PRO A 95 19.74 -43.35 -0.29
C PRO A 95 21.11 -44.04 -0.25
#